data_AF-X0WBZ5-F1
#
_entry.id   AF-X0WBZ5-F1
#
_cell.length_a   1.000
_cell.length_b   1.000
_cell.length_c   1.000
_cell.angle_alpha   90.00
_cell.angle_beta   90.00
_cell.angle_gamma   90.00
#
_symmetry.space_group_name_H-M   'P 1'
#
loop_
_entity.id
_entity.type
_entity.pdbx_description
1 polymer ?
#
loop_
_entity_poly.entity_id
_entity_poly.type
_entity_poly.pdbx_seq_one_letter_code
_entity_poly.pdbx_strand_id
1 'polypeptide(L)'
;MVKADLHIHTTYSMDCATPLEHVIARCLEVGINCLAVADHGTIAGALRLKEMAPFPIIIAEEIMTPAGEIMGLFLSREIPGKLPLKDAIGQIESQDGLVCIPHPYDRVR
;
A
#
# COMPACT_ATOMS: atom_id res chain seq x y z
N MET A 1 10.00 -5.50 -19.52
CA MET A 1 8.59 -5.79 -19.16
C MET A 1 8.43 -5.51 -17.68
N VAL A 2 7.38 -4.81 -17.27
CA VAL A 2 7.07 -4.58 -15.85
C VAL A 2 6.34 -5.80 -15.29
N LYS A 3 6.79 -6.30 -14.14
CA LYS A 3 6.11 -7.32 -13.35
C LYS A 3 5.90 -6.74 -11.96
N ALA A 4 4.66 -6.38 -11.65
CA ALA A 4 4.31 -5.65 -10.45
C ALA A 4 3.47 -6.50 -9.50
N ASP A 5 3.67 -6.27 -8.20
CA ASP A 5 2.70 -6.60 -7.17
C ASP A 5 2.19 -5.29 -6.57
N LEU A 6 0.87 -5.12 -6.50
CA LEU A 6 0.22 -3.84 -6.24
C LEU A 6 -0.50 -3.80 -4.90
N HIS A 7 -0.39 -4.86 -4.09
CA HIS A 7 -0.98 -4.89 -2.75
C HIS A 7 -0.19 -5.86 -1.86
N ILE A 8 0.78 -5.32 -1.11
CA ILE A 8 1.50 -6.07 -0.08
C ILE A 8 1.54 -5.29 1.25
N HIS A 9 1.77 -6.02 2.32
CA HIS A 9 2.04 -5.50 3.66
C HIS A 9 3.45 -5.85 4.11
N THR A 10 3.99 -5.08 5.05
CA THR A 10 5.30 -5.20 5.65
C THR A 10 5.20 -5.23 7.17
N THR A 11 6.34 -5.32 7.87
CA THR A 11 6.40 -5.15 9.33
C THR A 11 5.82 -3.85 9.88
N TYR A 12 5.47 -2.87 9.03
CA TYR A 12 4.82 -1.62 9.44
C TYR A 12 3.29 -1.74 9.48
N SER A 13 2.72 -2.82 8.95
CA SER A 13 1.30 -3.14 9.03
C SER A 13 1.01 -3.98 10.27
N MET A 14 -0.22 -3.89 10.78
CA MET A 14 -0.65 -4.66 11.96
C MET A 14 -0.80 -6.17 11.68
N ASP A 15 -0.91 -6.56 10.41
CA ASP A 15 -1.20 -7.92 9.94
C ASP A 15 0.01 -8.62 9.32
N CYS A 16 1.18 -7.96 9.27
CA CYS A 16 2.38 -8.50 8.64
C CYS A 16 3.62 -8.27 9.51
N ALA A 17 4.54 -9.25 9.50
CA ALA A 17 5.79 -9.19 10.24
C ALA A 17 7.02 -9.33 9.34
N THR A 18 6.85 -9.23 8.01
CA THR A 18 7.95 -9.42 7.05
C THR A 18 8.90 -8.21 7.06
N PRO A 19 10.20 -8.39 7.38
CA PRO A 19 11.20 -7.32 7.29
C PRO A 19 11.38 -6.82 5.86
N LEU A 20 11.73 -5.55 5.69
CA LEU A 20 11.82 -4.92 4.37
C LEU A 20 12.88 -5.55 3.47
N GLU A 21 13.98 -6.00 4.07
CA GLU A 21 15.08 -6.69 3.37
C GLU A 21 14.60 -8.01 2.77
N HIS A 22 13.71 -8.72 3.47
CA HIS A 22 13.13 -9.97 2.98
C HIS A 22 12.13 -9.71 1.84
N VAL A 23 11.36 -8.61 1.89
CA VAL A 23 10.50 -8.18 0.79
C VAL A 23 11.32 -7.94 -0.48
N ILE A 24 12.41 -7.17 -0.37
CA ILE A 24 13.31 -6.88 -1.52
C ILE A 24 13.92 -8.17 -2.06
N ALA A 25 14.50 -9.00 -1.19
CA ALA A 25 15.13 -10.26 -1.59
C ALA A 25 14.15 -11.17 -2.34
N ARG A 26 12.91 -11.28 -1.85
CA ARG A 26 11.88 -12.08 -2.49
C ARG A 26 11.49 -11.52 -3.87
N CYS A 27 11.33 -10.21 -4.00
CA CYS A 27 11.01 -9.58 -5.29
C CYS A 27 12.08 -9.88 -6.34
N LEU A 28 13.36 -9.77 -5.97
CA LEU A 28 14.49 -10.08 -6.84
C LEU A 28 14.50 -11.56 -7.27
N GLU A 29 14.22 -12.48 -6.33
CA GLU A 29 14.17 -13.92 -6.58
C GLU A 29 13.08 -14.29 -7.60
N VAL A 30 11.89 -13.69 -7.50
CA VAL A 30 10.73 -14.01 -8.36
C VAL A 30 10.59 -13.11 -9.59
N GLY A 31 11.50 -12.15 -9.76
CA GLY A 31 11.54 -11.20 -10.86
C GLY A 31 10.45 -10.12 -10.82
N ILE A 32 9.88 -9.81 -9.64
CA ILE A 32 9.04 -8.61 -9.46
C ILE A 32 9.95 -7.38 -9.46
N ASN A 33 9.62 -6.39 -10.28
CA ASN A 33 10.45 -5.20 -10.51
C ASN A 33 9.67 -3.88 -10.35
N CYS A 34 8.51 -3.94 -9.70
CA CYS A 34 7.72 -2.79 -9.26
C CYS A 34 6.82 -3.25 -8.11
N LEU A 35 6.70 -2.46 -7.05
CA LEU A 35 5.96 -2.87 -5.85
C LEU A 35 5.14 -1.72 -5.29
N ALA A 36 3.85 -1.93 -5.05
CA ALA A 36 3.06 -1.03 -4.20
C ALA A 36 2.95 -1.62 -2.79
N VAL A 37 3.34 -0.83 -1.81
CA VAL A 37 3.32 -1.21 -0.39
C VAL A 37 2.16 -0.48 0.25
N ALA A 38 1.16 -1.23 0.72
CA ALA A 38 -0.12 -0.72 1.20
C ALA A 38 -0.35 -1.17 2.65
N ASP A 39 0.58 -0.80 3.53
CA ASP A 39 0.45 -1.07 4.97
C ASP A 39 -0.83 -0.41 5.53
N HIS A 40 -1.44 -1.03 6.55
CA HIS A 40 -2.68 -0.51 7.13
C HIS A 40 -2.44 0.82 7.85
N GLY A 41 -3.07 1.90 7.35
CA GLY A 41 -3.07 3.21 8.00
C GLY A 41 -1.72 3.93 8.07
N THR A 42 -0.72 3.51 7.28
CA THR A 42 0.59 4.16 7.22
C THR A 42 1.27 3.99 5.87
N ILE A 43 2.08 4.97 5.47
CA ILE A 43 2.96 4.88 4.30
C ILE A 43 4.43 4.66 4.67
N ALA A 44 4.74 4.51 5.97
CA ALA A 44 6.11 4.48 6.47
C ALA A 44 6.93 3.32 5.89
N GLY A 45 6.35 2.11 5.79
CA GLY A 45 7.00 0.95 5.17
C GLY A 45 7.31 1.18 3.69
N ALA A 46 6.38 1.80 2.96
CA ALA A 46 6.56 2.17 1.56
C ALA A 46 7.68 3.20 1.36
N LEU A 47 7.71 4.26 2.18
CA LEU A 47 8.77 5.28 2.14
C LEU A 47 10.14 4.66 2.42
N ARG A 48 10.23 3.80 3.43
CA ARG A 48 11.49 3.14 3.78
C ARG A 48 11.95 2.18 2.69
N LEU A 49 11.05 1.40 2.10
CA LEU A 49 11.37 0.53 0.97
C LEU A 49 11.84 1.33 -0.25
N LYS A 50 11.25 2.50 -0.52
CA LYS A 50 11.66 3.37 -1.64
C LYS A 50 13.12 3.82 -1.55
N GLU A 51 13.66 3.97 -0.33
CA GLU A 51 15.07 4.32 -0.11
C GLU A 51 16.02 3.14 -0.31
N MET A 52 15.53 1.90 -0.16
CA MET A 52 16.34 0.69 -0.10
C MET A 52 16.26 -0.17 -1.36
N ALA A 53 15.10 -0.20 -2.02
CA ALA A 53 14.83 -1.11 -3.11
C ALA A 53 15.53 -0.67 -4.41
N PRO A 54 16.12 -1.61 -5.18
CA PRO A 54 16.74 -1.30 -6.47
C PRO A 54 15.72 -1.18 -7.62
N PHE A 55 14.42 -1.11 -7.30
CA PHE A 55 13.32 -1.04 -8.25
C PHE A 55 12.25 -0.04 -7.74
N PRO A 56 11.37 0.46 -8.62
CA PRO A 56 10.34 1.42 -8.24
C PRO A 56 9.42 0.90 -7.13
N ILE A 57 9.20 1.75 -6.12
CA ILE A 57 8.20 1.56 -5.07
C ILE A 57 7.09 2.60 -5.25
N ILE A 58 5.85 2.13 -5.33
CA ILE A 58 4.65 2.95 -5.30
C ILE A 58 4.25 3.10 -3.83
N ILE A 59 4.18 4.35 -3.38
CA ILE A 59 3.71 4.67 -2.03
C ILE A 59 2.20 4.50 -2.00
N ALA A 60 1.74 3.51 -1.24
CA ALA A 60 0.33 3.22 -1.08
C ALA A 60 -0.03 3.06 0.41
N GLU A 61 -1.32 3.05 0.70
CA GLU A 61 -1.88 2.85 2.04
C GLU A 61 -3.20 2.11 1.93
N GLU A 62 -3.41 1.07 2.74
CA GLU A 62 -4.73 0.45 2.91
C GLU A 62 -5.45 1.12 4.10
N ILE A 63 -6.50 1.87 3.78
CA ILE A 63 -7.20 2.78 4.68
C ILE A 63 -8.50 2.12 5.12
N MET A 64 -8.62 1.87 6.43
CA MET A 64 -9.84 1.36 7.04
C MET A 64 -10.91 2.47 7.13
N THR A 65 -12.07 2.26 6.52
CA THR A 65 -13.24 3.15 6.62
C THR A 65 -14.43 2.40 7.26
N PRO A 66 -15.50 3.10 7.71
CA PRO A 66 -16.71 2.43 8.18
C PRO A 66 -17.42 1.56 7.13
N ALA A 67 -17.10 1.73 5.84
CA ALA A 67 -17.66 0.95 4.73
C ALA A 67 -16.76 -0.20 4.26
N GLY A 68 -15.63 -0.44 4.97
CA GLY A 68 -14.59 -1.38 4.57
C GLY A 68 -13.29 -0.68 4.19
N GLU A 69 -12.37 -1.43 3.59
CA GLU A 69 -11.04 -0.95 3.23
C GLU A 69 -11.03 -0.34 1.83
N ILE A 70 -10.24 0.72 1.67
CA ILE A 70 -9.87 1.26 0.36
C ILE A 70 -8.37 1.45 0.31
N MET A 71 -7.80 1.43 -0.89
CA MET A 71 -6.38 1.67 -1.07
C MET A 71 -6.15 2.94 -1.88
N GLY A 72 -5.26 3.79 -1.38
CA GLY A 72 -4.72 4.92 -2.12
C GLY A 72 -3.32 4.59 -2.64
N LEU A 73 -3.06 4.82 -3.93
CA LEU A 73 -1.74 4.67 -4.55
C LEU A 73 -1.17 6.03 -4.94
N PHE A 74 0.16 6.12 -5.02
CA PHE A 74 0.92 7.34 -5.32
C PHE A 74 0.75 8.45 -4.28
N LEU A 75 0.61 8.06 -3.01
CA LEU A 75 0.42 9.00 -1.90
C LEU A 75 1.71 9.73 -1.54
N SER A 76 1.53 10.95 -1.01
CA SER A 76 2.60 11.80 -0.49
C SER A 76 2.48 12.02 1.02
N ARG A 77 1.29 11.81 1.59
CA ARG A 77 0.96 11.88 3.01
C ARG A 77 -0.06 10.81 3.37
N GLU A 78 -0.03 10.38 4.62
CA GLU A 78 -0.99 9.41 5.16
C GLU A 78 -2.40 9.98 5.16
N ILE A 79 -3.39 9.08 5.08
CA ILE A 79 -4.80 9.42 5.12
C ILE A 79 -5.38 8.92 6.45
N PRO A 80 -6.01 9.80 7.25
CA PRO A 80 -6.61 9.37 8.50
C PRO A 80 -7.61 8.23 8.29
N GLY A 81 -7.49 7.16 9.06
CA GLY A 81 -8.48 6.10 9.08
C GLY A 81 -9.83 6.55 9.67
N LYS A 82 -10.84 5.69 9.51
CA LYS A 82 -12.21 5.88 10.04
C LYS A 82 -12.97 7.09 9.47
N LEU A 83 -12.47 7.66 8.38
CA LEU A 83 -13.19 8.68 7.61
C LEU A 83 -14.36 8.07 6.85
N PRO A 84 -15.42 8.85 6.56
CA PRO A 84 -16.38 8.48 5.53
C PRO A 84 -15.67 8.15 4.21
N LEU A 85 -16.13 7.12 3.51
CA LEU A 85 -15.54 6.63 2.26
C LEU A 85 -15.26 7.74 1.25
N LYS A 86 -16.21 8.67 1.06
CA LYS A 86 -16.07 9.81 0.15
C LYS A 86 -14.94 10.76 0.54
N ASP A 87 -14.73 10.97 1.82
CA ASP A 87 -13.70 11.88 2.33
C ASP A 87 -12.32 11.25 2.14
N ALA A 88 -12.20 9.95 2.37
CA ALA A 88 -10.97 9.21 2.10
C ALA A 88 -10.62 9.23 0.60
N ILE A 89 -11.60 9.00 -0.29
CA ILE A 89 -11.43 9.15 -1.75
C ILE A 89 -10.96 10.56 -2.11
N GLY A 90 -11.62 11.60 -1.60
CA GLY A 90 -11.23 12.98 -1.87
C GLY A 90 -9.81 13.30 -1.39
N GLN A 91 -9.36 12.70 -0.28
CA GLN A 91 -7.98 12.85 0.19
C GLN A 91 -6.96 12.13 -0.71
N ILE A 92 -7.30 10.98 -1.27
CA ILE A 92 -6.45 10.29 -2.27
C ILE A 92 -6.34 11.15 -3.52
N GLU A 93 -7.47 11.62 -4.06
CA GLU A 93 -7.51 12.43 -5.29
C GLU A 93 -6.81 13.78 -5.11
N SER A 94 -6.90 14.41 -3.93
CA SER A 94 -6.17 15.66 -3.61
C SER A 94 -4.64 15.53 -3.59
N GLN A 95 -4.12 14.31 -3.77
CA GLN A 95 -2.71 13.98 -3.88
C GLN A 95 -2.32 13.53 -5.30
N ASP A 96 -3.22 13.67 -6.28
CA ASP A 96 -3.11 13.03 -7.60
C ASP A 96 -2.96 11.50 -7.50
N GLY A 97 -3.45 10.91 -6.40
CA GLY A 97 -3.40 9.49 -6.12
C GLY A 97 -4.49 8.70 -6.85
N LEU A 98 -4.27 7.39 -7.00
CA LEU A 98 -5.27 6.49 -7.55
C LEU A 98 -6.02 5.77 -6.45
N VAL A 99 -7.34 5.65 -6.60
CA VAL A 99 -8.20 4.87 -5.71
C VAL A 99 -8.33 3.44 -6.23
N CYS A 100 -8.15 2.47 -5.36
CA CYS A 100 -8.38 1.06 -5.63
C CYS A 100 -9.26 0.46 -4.53
N ILE A 101 -10.18 -0.43 -4.91
CA ILE A 101 -10.96 -1.23 -3.96
C ILE A 101 -10.26 -2.58 -3.82
N PRO A 102 -9.61 -2.84 -2.67
CA PRO A 102 -8.98 -4.13 -2.45
C PRO A 102 -10.05 -5.20 -2.18
N HIS A 103 -9.77 -6.43 -2.64
CA HIS A 103 -10.50 -7.67 -2.33
C HIS A 103 -12.04 -7.51 -2.12
N PRO A 104 -12.81 -6.98 -3.09
CA PRO A 104 -14.22 -6.55 -2.91
C PRO A 104 -15.23 -7.65 -2.56
N TYR A 105 -14.78 -8.91 -2.55
CA TYR A 105 -15.60 -10.08 -2.22
C TYR A 105 -15.05 -10.86 -1.01
N ASP A 106 -14.09 -10.31 -0.28
CA ASP A 106 -13.67 -10.89 0.99
C ASP A 106 -14.84 -10.84 1.99
N ARG A 107 -15.13 -11.98 2.60
CA ARG A 107 -16.24 -12.17 3.55
C ARG A 107 -15.75 -12.33 5.00
N VAL A 108 -14.43 -12.35 5.20
CA VAL A 108 -13.79 -12.78 6.45
C VAL A 108 -13.03 -11.65 7.14
N ARG A 109 -12.92 -10.48 6.51
CA ARG A 109 -12.36 -9.27 7.13
C ARG A 109 -13.40 -8.48 7.90
#